data_AF-A0A0E4BL44-F1
#
_entry.id   AF-A0A0E4BL44-F1
#
_cell.length_a   1.000
_cell.length_b   1.000
_cell.length_c   1.000
_cell.angle_alpha   90.00
_cell.angle_beta   90.00
_cell.angle_gamma   90.00
#
_symmetry.space_group_name_H-M   'P 1'
#
loop_
_entity.id
_entity.type
_entity.pdbx_description
1 polymer ?
#
loop_
_entity_poly.entity_id
_entity_poly.type
_entity_poly.pdbx_seq_one_letter_code
_entity_poly.pdbx_strand_id
1 'polypeptide(L)'
;MARWLLRVRDLSGRDRFKLTQELMAEMIGVRRNSVSFVAHALQEANVIRFSRGHIEIVNVAELNKATCECYRAVKLQYQRLRFSD
;
A
#
# COMPACT_ATOMS: atom_id res chain seq x y z
N MET A 1 -2.24 6.39 -0.80
CA MET A 1 -1.46 5.43 0.02
C MET A 1 -1.84 3.98 -0.23
N ALA A 2 -3.12 3.59 -0.12
CA ALA A 2 -3.58 2.20 -0.29
C ALA A 2 -3.08 1.51 -1.56
N ARG A 3 -3.24 2.16 -2.73
CA ARG A 3 -2.72 1.67 -4.03
C ARG A 3 -1.23 1.36 -4.00
N TRP A 4 -0.44 2.22 -3.36
CA TRP A 4 1.01 2.07 -3.30
C TRP A 4 1.40 0.89 -2.40
N LEU A 5 0.76 0.75 -1.22
CA LEU A 5 0.97 -0.39 -0.33
C LEU A 5 0.61 -1.72 -1.02
N LEU A 6 -0.50 -1.77 -1.74
CA LEU A 6 -0.92 -2.95 -2.49
C LEU A 6 0.03 -3.26 -3.66
N ARG A 7 0.59 -2.24 -4.33
CA ARG A 7 1.64 -2.43 -5.34
C ARG A 7 2.92 -3.01 -4.73
N VAL A 8 3.39 -2.47 -3.60
CA VAL A 8 4.60 -2.99 -2.92
C VAL A 8 4.37 -4.43 -2.47
N ARG A 9 3.19 -4.75 -1.96
CA ARG A 9 2.76 -6.12 -1.65
C ARG A 9 2.82 -7.03 -2.88
N ASP A 10 2.20 -6.62 -3.99
CA ASP A 10 2.15 -7.41 -5.22
C ASP A 10 3.55 -7.68 -5.80
N LEU A 11 4.45 -6.70 -5.72
CA LEU A 11 5.82 -6.84 -6.23
C LEU A 11 6.71 -7.67 -5.31
N SER A 12 6.53 -7.58 -3.99
CA SER A 12 7.38 -8.28 -3.02
C SER A 12 6.86 -9.65 -2.59
N GLY A 13 5.57 -9.93 -2.80
CA GLY A 13 4.89 -11.13 -2.30
C GLY A 13 4.76 -11.16 -0.76
N ARG A 14 4.91 -10.03 -0.07
CA ARG A 14 4.91 -9.94 1.39
C ARG A 14 3.90 -8.91 1.88
N ASP A 15 3.41 -9.10 3.11
CA ASP A 15 2.50 -8.15 3.77
C ASP A 15 3.20 -7.21 4.75
N ARG A 16 4.49 -7.47 5.06
CA ARG A 16 5.29 -6.67 6.00
C ARG A 16 6.50 -6.04 5.32
N PHE A 17 6.70 -4.75 5.58
CA PHE A 17 7.74 -3.93 4.95
C PHE A 17 8.52 -3.12 5.98
N LYS A 18 9.82 -2.95 5.74
CA LYS A 18 10.64 -1.93 6.40
C LYS A 18 10.48 -0.64 5.62
N LEU A 19 9.64 0.25 6.12
CA LEU A 19 9.27 1.49 5.44
C LEU A 19 8.87 2.53 6.47
N THR A 20 9.63 3.62 6.53
CA THR A 20 9.31 4.77 7.36
C THR A 20 8.24 5.64 6.70
N GLN A 21 7.56 6.47 7.48
CA GLN A 21 6.62 7.46 6.92
C GLN A 21 7.35 8.47 6.02
N GLU A 22 8.61 8.80 6.34
CA GLU A 22 9.44 9.71 5.55
C GLU A 22 9.71 9.12 4.16
N LEU A 23 10.24 7.90 4.12
CA LEU A 23 10.50 7.21 2.86
C LEU A 23 9.22 6.99 2.07
N MET A 24 8.10 6.68 2.74
CA MET A 24 6.82 6.59 2.04
C MET A 24 6.40 7.94 1.43
N ALA A 25 6.56 9.04 2.16
CA ALA A 25 6.20 10.38 1.71
C ALA A 25 6.98 10.77 0.45
N GLU A 26 8.30 10.52 0.46
CA GLU A 26 9.18 10.68 -0.70
C GLU A 26 8.70 9.83 -1.88
N MET A 27 8.45 8.53 -1.66
CA MET A 27 8.08 7.58 -2.71
C MET A 27 6.72 7.85 -3.36
N ILE A 28 5.80 8.53 -2.67
CA ILE A 28 4.48 8.87 -3.20
C ILE A 28 4.32 10.36 -3.52
N GLY A 29 5.37 11.17 -3.34
CA GLY A 29 5.38 12.59 -3.66
C GLY A 29 4.42 13.43 -2.82
N VAL A 30 4.28 13.13 -1.53
CA VAL A 30 3.41 13.89 -0.61
C VAL A 30 4.17 14.33 0.64
N ARG A 31 3.54 15.17 1.47
CA ARG A 31 4.12 15.58 2.75
C ARG A 31 4.04 14.44 3.78
N ARG A 32 5.05 14.33 4.64
CA ARG A 32 5.12 13.33 5.72
C ARG A 32 3.90 13.36 6.65
N ASN A 33 3.37 14.54 6.97
CA ASN A 33 2.19 14.68 7.81
C ASN A 33 0.94 14.06 7.16
N SER A 34 0.79 14.15 5.84
CA SER A 34 -0.29 13.48 5.10
C SER A 34 -0.17 11.97 5.19
N VAL A 35 1.05 11.42 5.13
CA VAL A 35 1.29 9.99 5.35
C VAL A 35 0.88 9.59 6.77
N SER A 36 1.30 10.37 7.77
CA SER A 36 0.97 10.09 9.18
C SER A 36 -0.55 10.05 9.41
N PHE A 37 -1.29 11.06 8.91
CA PHE A 37 -2.74 11.12 9.04
C PHE A 37 -3.44 9.90 8.43
N VAL A 38 -3.07 9.53 7.19
CA VAL A 38 -3.68 8.38 6.51
C VAL A 38 -3.26 7.06 7.16
N ALA A 39 -2.00 6.93 7.61
CA ALA A 39 -1.53 5.74 8.30
C ALA A 39 -2.25 5.53 9.64
N HIS A 40 -2.51 6.60 10.37
CA HIS A 40 -3.29 6.55 11.60
C HIS A 40 -4.73 6.12 11.32
N ALA A 41 -5.40 6.73 10.33
CA ALA A 41 -6.77 6.35 9.95
C ALA A 41 -6.88 4.86 9.53
N LEU A 42 -5.92 4.34 8.76
CA LEU A 42 -5.90 2.92 8.38
C LEU A 42 -5.58 1.99 9.55
N GLN A 43 -4.82 2.45 10.54
CA GLN A 43 -4.52 1.67 11.74
C GLN A 43 -5.75 1.58 12.66
N GLU A 44 -6.46 2.69 12.88
CA GLU A 44 -7.74 2.71 13.62
C GLU A 44 -8.79 1.81 12.95
N ALA A 45 -8.80 1.76 11.62
CA ALA A 45 -9.67 0.86 10.85
C ALA A 45 -9.21 -0.61 10.82
N ASN A 46 -8.16 -1.00 11.57
CA ASN A 46 -7.57 -2.34 11.56
C ASN A 46 -7.18 -2.85 10.15
N VAL A 47 -6.73 -1.95 9.29
CA VAL A 47 -6.29 -2.27 7.92
C VAL A 47 -4.79 -2.48 7.86
N ILE A 48 -4.03 -1.68 8.61
CA ILE A 48 -2.57 -1.79 8.73
C ILE A 48 -2.15 -1.76 10.20
N ARG A 49 -0.93 -2.21 10.48
CA ARG A 49 -0.18 -1.86 11.68
C ARG A 49 1.05 -1.06 11.29
N PHE A 50 1.33 0.01 12.03
CA PHE A 50 2.52 0.83 11.85
C PHE A 50 3.30 0.92 13.17
N SER A 51 4.54 0.45 13.19
CA SER A 51 5.41 0.61 14.36
C SER A 51 6.88 0.69 13.98
N ARG A 52 7.63 1.62 14.58
CA ARG A 52 9.09 1.75 14.44
C ARG A 52 9.60 1.57 12.99
N GLY A 53 9.00 2.28 12.03
CA GLY A 53 9.38 2.19 10.62
C GLY A 53 9.05 0.87 9.92
N HIS A 54 8.11 0.11 10.46
CA HIS A 54 7.56 -1.09 9.85
C HIS A 54 6.07 -0.90 9.58
N ILE A 55 5.65 -1.40 8.42
CA ILE A 55 4.24 -1.51 8.05
C ILE A 55 3.91 -2.97 7.86
N GLU A 56 2.77 -3.38 8.40
CA GLU A 56 2.14 -4.67 8.13
C GLU A 56 0.72 -4.41 7.60
N ILE A 57 0.38 -4.99 6.46
CA ILE A 57 -0.99 -5.03 5.96
C ILE A 57 -1.69 -6.18 6.67
N VAL A 58 -2.65 -5.87 7.54
CA VAL A 58 -3.39 -6.89 8.31
C VAL A 58 -4.74 -7.24 7.68
N ASN A 59 -5.28 -6.36 6.83
CA ASN A 59 -6.50 -6.63 6.07
C ASN A 59 -6.38 -6.14 4.62
N VAL A 60 -5.97 -7.04 3.73
CA VAL A 60 -5.78 -6.75 2.30
C VAL A 60 -7.10 -6.39 1.62
N ALA A 61 -8.22 -7.03 2.02
CA ALA A 61 -9.51 -6.78 1.41
C ALA A 61 -10.01 -5.36 1.70
N GLU A 62 -9.93 -4.91 2.95
CA GLU A 62 -10.28 -3.54 3.33
C GLU A 62 -9.32 -2.51 2.70
N LEU A 63 -8.02 -2.82 2.62
CA LEU A 63 -7.07 -1.95 1.94
C LEU A 63 -7.41 -1.78 0.45
N ASN A 64 -7.91 -2.83 -0.21
CA ASN A 64 -8.38 -2.76 -1.60
C ASN A 64 -9.60 -1.85 -1.76
N LYS A 65 -10.55 -1.85 -0.81
CA LYS A 65 -11.71 -0.95 -0.84
C LYS A 65 -11.31 0.53 -0.80
N ALA A 66 -10.15 0.85 -0.21
CA ALA A 66 -9.58 2.20 -0.21
C ALA A 66 -8.86 2.60 -1.52
N THR A 67 -9.01 1.82 -2.60
CA THR A 67 -8.43 2.13 -3.93
C THR A 67 -9.52 2.37 -4.96
N CYS A 68 -9.22 3.21 -5.97
CA CYS A 68 -10.05 3.26 -7.18
C CYS A 68 -9.89 1.98 -8.02
N GLU A 69 -10.90 1.73 -8.86
CA GLU A 69 -10.92 0.72 -9.92
C GLU A 69 -9.68 0.76 -10.81
N CYS A 70 -9.07 1.94 -10.93
CA CYS A 70 -7.76 2.19 -11.53
C CYS A 70 -6.69 1.17 -11.12
N TYR A 71 -6.64 0.77 -9.84
CA TYR A 71 -5.62 -0.15 -9.33
C TYR A 71 -5.84 -1.56 -9.88
N ARG A 72 -7.10 -2.03 -9.87
CA ARG A 72 -7.48 -3.33 -10.40
C ARG A 72 -7.22 -3.41 -11.91
N ALA A 73 -7.57 -2.37 -12.66
CA ALA A 73 -7.32 -2.31 -14.10
C ALA A 73 -5.82 -2.44 -14.43
N VAL A 74 -4.97 -1.68 -13.76
CA VAL A 74 -3.51 -1.74 -13.95
C VAL A 74 -2.93 -3.10 -13.54
N LYS A 75 -3.41 -3.68 -12.42
CA LYS A 75 -2.96 -5.00 -11.95
C LYS A 75 -3.28 -6.10 -12.95
N LEU A 76 -4.51 -6.13 -13.47
CA LEU A 76 -4.93 -7.10 -14.49
C LEU A 76 -4.09 -6.98 -15.76
N GLN A 77 -3.83 -5.76 -16.22
CA GLN A 77 -2.98 -5.52 -17.38
C GLN A 77 -1.55 -6.03 -17.14
N TYR A 78 -0.98 -5.78 -15.95
CA TYR A 78 0.36 -6.26 -15.60
C TYR A 78 0.42 -7.79 -15.54
N GLN A 79 -0.61 -8.45 -15.01
CA GLN A 79 -0.72 -9.91 -15.02
C GLN A 79 -0.79 -10.45 -16.46
N ARG A 80 -1.62 -9.86 -17.33
CA ARG A 80 -1.72 -10.26 -18.73
C ARG A 80 -0.38 -10.22 -19.45
N LEU A 81 0.39 -9.16 -19.25
CA LEU A 81 1.73 -9.01 -19.84
C LEU A 81 2.76 -10.01 -19.29
N ARG A 82 2.63 -10.45 -18.03
CA ARG A 82 3.50 -11.50 -17.46
C ARG A 82 3.17 -12.92 -17.94
N PHE A 83 2.01 -13.13 -18.57
CA PHE A 83 1.58 -14.43 -19.11
C PHE A 83 1.47 -14.41 -20.65
N SER A 84 2.02 -13.39 -21.30
CA SER A 84 2.14 -13.35 -22.77
C SER A 84 3.50 -13.90 -23.18
N ASP A 85 3.70 -15.20 -22.92
CA ASP A 85 4.71 -16.08 -23.52
C ASP A 85 4.00 -17.36 -23.98
#